data_AF-A0A1G7CKF4-F1
#
_entry.id   AF-A0A1G7CKF4-F1
#
_cell.length_a   1.000
_cell.length_b   1.000
_cell.length_c   1.000
_cell.angle_alpha   90.00
_cell.angle_beta   90.00
_cell.angle_gamma   90.00
#
_symmetry.space_group_name_H-M   'P 1'
#
loop_
_entity.id
_entity.type
_entity.pdbx_description
1 polymer ?
#
loop_
_entity_poly.entity_id
_entity_poly.type
_entity_poly.pdbx_seq_one_letter_code
_entity_poly.pdbx_strand_id
1 'polypeptide(L)'
;MISLDGVTPVAHGESLPVVEKTVALDLLPLMAARNGWTPDKIESLAITADGTLISATDNDGVDDATGETQVLYPGMAGDLK
;
A
#
# COMPACT_ATOMS: atom_id res chain seq x y z
N MET A 1 6.03 4.12 12.92
CA MET A 1 7.15 3.15 13.00
C MET A 1 6.56 1.80 13.35
N ILE A 2 7.00 0.73 12.68
CA ILE A 2 6.60 -0.64 13.04
C ILE A 2 7.44 -1.04 14.25
N SER A 3 6.83 -1.60 15.30
CA SER A 3 7.59 -2.12 16.44
C SER A 3 8.42 -3.33 16.02
N LEU A 4 9.67 -3.38 16.47
CA LEU A 4 10.56 -4.53 16.33
C LEU A 4 10.69 -5.32 17.64
N ASP A 5 9.82 -5.04 18.63
CA ASP A 5 9.83 -5.77 19.89
C ASP A 5 9.63 -7.26 19.63
N GLY A 6 10.52 -8.09 20.18
CA GLY A 6 10.50 -9.54 19.97
C GLY A 6 11.08 -10.02 18.64
N VAL A 7 11.58 -9.12 17.77
CA VAL A 7 12.29 -9.50 16.54
C VAL A 7 13.78 -9.70 16.84
N THR A 8 14.29 -10.91 16.63
CA THR A 8 15.73 -11.21 16.67
C THR A 8 16.27 -11.21 15.24
N PRO A 9 17.17 -10.28 14.86
CA PRO A 9 17.80 -10.30 13.55
C PRO A 9 18.64 -11.56 13.33
N VAL A 10 18.70 -12.04 12.09
CA VAL A 10 19.57 -13.16 11.67
C VAL A 10 20.55 -12.68 10.59
N ALA A 11 21.59 -13.46 10.31
CA ALA A 11 22.58 -13.07 9.31
C ALA A 11 21.98 -13.03 7.90
N HIS A 12 22.58 -12.21 7.02
CA HIS A 12 22.20 -12.18 5.62
C HIS A 12 22.42 -13.55 4.97
N GLY A 13 21.39 -14.09 4.30
CA GLY A 13 21.39 -15.42 3.70
C GLY A 13 20.82 -16.53 4.58
N GLU A 14 20.51 -16.23 5.85
CA GLU A 14 19.73 -17.12 6.71
C GLU A 14 18.23 -16.86 6.55
N SER A 15 17.42 -17.79 7.07
CA SER A 15 15.95 -17.65 7.04
C SER A 15 15.51 -16.50 7.95
N LEU A 16 15.04 -15.41 7.34
CA LEU A 16 14.55 -14.24 8.07
C LEU A 16 13.26 -14.58 8.85
N PRO A 17 13.11 -14.09 10.10
CA PRO A 17 11.83 -14.15 10.79
C PRO A 17 10.82 -13.27 10.05
N VAL A 18 9.64 -13.84 9.77
CA VAL A 18 8.54 -13.13 9.11
C VAL A 18 7.39 -12.93 10.09
N VAL A 19 6.67 -11.82 9.93
CA VAL A 19 5.42 -11.56 10.64
C VAL A 19 4.24 -12.07 9.83
N GLU A 20 3.18 -12.50 10.51
CA GLU A 20 1.91 -12.74 9.84
C GLU A 20 1.32 -11.42 9.33
N LYS A 21 0.71 -11.47 8.14
CA LYS A 21 0.08 -10.32 7.50
C LYS A 21 -1.40 -10.59 7.34
N THR A 22 -2.21 -9.60 7.68
CA THR A 22 -3.63 -9.57 7.36
C THR A 22 -3.90 -8.49 6.32
N VAL A 23 -4.87 -8.74 5.45
CA VAL A 23 -5.30 -7.72 4.47
C VAL A 23 -6.15 -6.70 5.21
N ALA A 24 -5.66 -5.46 5.30
CA ALA A 24 -6.40 -4.35 5.90
C ALA A 24 -7.41 -3.74 4.91
N LEU A 25 -7.03 -3.64 3.63
CA LEU A 25 -7.82 -2.98 2.58
C LEU A 25 -7.41 -3.49 1.19
N ASP A 26 -8.40 -3.72 0.32
CA ASP A 26 -8.19 -3.99 -1.10
C ASP A 26 -8.43 -2.71 -1.93
N LEU A 27 -7.38 -2.21 -2.58
CA LEU A 27 -7.41 -0.99 -3.39
C LEU A 27 -7.72 -1.24 -4.87
N LEU A 28 -7.69 -2.51 -5.32
CA LEU A 28 -7.90 -2.85 -6.73
C LEU A 28 -9.25 -2.36 -7.27
N PRO A 29 -10.38 -2.50 -6.55
CA PRO A 29 -11.67 -2.00 -7.05
C PRO A 29 -11.66 -0.48 -7.27
N LEU A 30 -10.96 0.26 -6.42
CA LEU A 30 -10.89 1.72 -6.49
C LEU A 30 -10.01 2.19 -7.65
N MET A 31 -8.91 1.49 -7.90
CA MET A 31 -8.00 1.76 -9.03
C MET A 31 -8.64 1.39 -10.38
N ALA A 32 -9.39 0.29 -10.43
CA ALA A 32 -10.07 -0.18 -11.64
C ALA A 32 -11.30 0.68 -12.02
N ALA A 33 -11.84 1.48 -11.08
CA ALA A 33 -13.07 2.27 -11.28
C ALA A 33 -12.97 3.35 -12.37
N ARG A 34 -11.76 3.68 -12.85
CA ARG A 34 -11.55 4.69 -13.91
C ARG A 34 -11.77 4.15 -15.32
N ASN A 35 -12.14 2.87 -15.47
CA ASN A 35 -12.40 2.19 -16.75
C ASN A 35 -11.24 2.34 -17.76
N GLY A 36 -10.01 2.47 -17.25
CA GLY A 36 -8.78 2.53 -18.01
C GLY A 36 -7.82 1.41 -17.61
N TRP A 37 -6.53 1.59 -17.89
CA TRP A 37 -5.49 0.72 -17.33
C TRP A 37 -5.57 0.76 -15.81
N THR A 38 -5.47 -0.40 -15.15
CA THR A 38 -5.39 -0.46 -13.69
C THR A 38 -3.91 -0.36 -13.30
N PRO A 39 -3.51 0.69 -12.55
CA PRO A 39 -2.15 0.81 -12.03
C PRO A 39 -1.67 -0.38 -11.20
N ASP A 40 -0.37 -0.54 -11.08
CA ASP A 40 0.25 -1.64 -10.32
C ASP A 40 0.91 -1.14 -9.02
N LYS A 41 1.58 0.02 -9.07
CA LYS A 41 2.47 0.50 -8.01
C LYS A 41 1.79 1.56 -7.14
N ILE A 42 1.17 1.14 -6.02
CA ILE A 42 0.84 2.04 -4.91
C ILE A 42 2.14 2.43 -4.20
N GLU A 43 2.37 3.73 -4.01
CA GLU A 43 3.62 4.22 -3.41
C GLU A 43 3.40 5.16 -2.23
N SER A 44 2.24 5.82 -2.16
CA SER A 44 1.94 6.75 -1.07
C SER A 44 0.80 6.26 -0.18
N LEU A 45 0.92 6.55 1.11
CA LEU A 45 -0.15 6.41 2.09
C LEU A 45 -0.05 7.54 3.12
N ALA A 46 -1.15 8.26 3.31
CA ALA A 46 -1.31 9.28 4.34
C ALA A 46 -2.64 9.08 5.08
N ILE A 47 -2.66 9.47 6.36
CA ILE A 47 -3.87 9.57 7.17
C ILE A 47 -3.94 11.02 7.63
N THR A 48 -5.03 11.71 7.31
CA THR A 48 -5.21 13.10 7.73
C THR A 48 -5.65 13.17 9.20
N ALA A 49 -5.71 14.38 9.78
CA ALA A 49 -6.06 14.58 11.18
C ALA A 49 -7.49 14.09 11.54
N ASP A 50 -8.40 14.07 10.57
CA ASP A 50 -9.76 13.54 10.77
C ASP A 50 -9.89 12.03 10.53
N GLY A 51 -8.79 11.37 10.12
CA GLY A 51 -8.74 9.94 9.85
C GLY A 51 -8.93 9.56 8.39
N THR A 52 -9.12 10.51 7.46
CA THR A 52 -9.22 10.19 6.02
C THR A 52 -7.93 9.56 5.51
N LEU A 53 -8.05 8.41 4.84
CA LEU A 53 -6.96 7.76 4.11
C LEU A 53 -6.78 8.41 2.74
N ILE A 54 -5.54 8.69 2.38
CA ILE A 54 -5.14 9.13 1.03
C ILE A 54 -4.01 8.22 0.56
N SER A 55 -4.12 7.76 -0.67
CA SER A 55 -3.06 6.97 -1.32
C SER A 55 -2.80 7.48 -2.72
N ALA A 56 -1.62 7.17 -3.26
CA ALA A 56 -1.30 7.50 -4.65
C ALA A 56 -0.47 6.40 -5.32
N THR A 57 -0.65 6.26 -6.62
CA THR A 57 0.17 5.40 -7.49
C THR A 57 1.31 6.17 -8.12
N ASP A 58 2.43 5.49 -8.35
CA ASP A 58 3.56 6.01 -9.11
C ASP A 58 4.06 4.92 -10.06
N ASN A 59 3.53 4.89 -11.29
CA ASN A 59 3.81 3.83 -12.27
C ASN A 59 4.88 4.24 -13.29
N ASP A 60 5.83 5.07 -12.88
CA ASP A 60 6.88 5.62 -13.73
C ASP A 60 7.97 4.60 -14.14
N GLY A 61 8.08 3.48 -13.40
CA GLY A 61 9.07 2.41 -13.62
C GLY A 61 8.49 1.01 -13.82
N VAL A 62 7.19 0.91 -14.15
CA VAL A 62 6.51 -0.37 -14.44
C VAL A 62 6.48 -0.60 -15.95
N ASP A 63 6.77 -1.84 -16.39
CA ASP A 63 6.71 -2.22 -17.79
C ASP A 63 5.28 -2.03 -18.34
N ASP A 64 5.18 -1.56 -19.60
CA ASP A 64 3.92 -1.32 -20.30
C ASP A 64 2.92 -0.39 -19.57
N ALA A 65 3.40 0.41 -18.60
CA ALA A 65 2.56 1.35 -17.85
C ALA A 65 2.50 2.74 -18.51
N THR A 66 1.40 3.45 -18.25
CA THR A 66 1.16 4.80 -18.77
C THR A 66 1.94 5.89 -18.04
N GLY A 67 2.57 5.56 -16.91
CA GLY A 67 3.11 6.54 -15.97
C GLY A 67 2.03 7.35 -15.23
N GLU A 68 0.74 6.97 -15.30
CA GLU A 68 -0.33 7.71 -14.63
C GLU A 68 -0.18 7.64 -13.09
N THR A 69 -0.36 8.80 -12.45
CA THR A 69 -0.58 8.93 -11.01
C THR A 69 -2.07 8.99 -10.70
N GLN A 70 -2.57 8.03 -9.94
CA GLN A 70 -3.92 8.05 -9.40
C GLN A 70 -3.88 8.45 -7.93
N VAL A 71 -4.51 9.58 -7.57
CA VAL A 71 -4.82 9.89 -6.17
C VAL A 71 -6.12 9.18 -5.77
N LEU A 72 -6.08 8.44 -4.66
CA LEU A 72 -7.14 7.59 -4.16
C LEU A 72 -7.59 8.06 -2.77
N TYR A 73 -8.90 7.94 -2.50
CA TYR A 73 -9.52 8.22 -1.20
C TYR A 73 -10.25 6.95 -0.71
N PRO A 74 -9.54 6.02 -0.06
CA PRO A 74 -10.08 4.69 0.18
C PRO A 74 -11.08 4.58 1.33
N GLY A 75 -11.19 5.62 2.17
CA GLY A 75 -12.10 5.66 3.31
C GLY A 75 -11.43 6.21 4.57
N MET A 76 -11.93 5.80 5.74
CA MET A 76 -11.42 6.22 7.03
C MET A 76 -10.49 5.17 7.63
N ALA A 77 -9.40 5.59 8.27
CA ALA A 77 -8.48 4.69 8.95
C ALA A 77 -9.17 3.90 10.09
N GLY A 78 -10.22 4.46 10.70
CA GLY A 78 -11.02 3.79 11.74
C GLY A 78 -11.85 2.60 11.24
N ASP A 79 -12.01 2.44 9.93
CA ASP A 79 -12.76 1.34 9.32
C ASP A 79 -11.88 0.12 8.99
N LEU A 80 -10.56 0.27 9.11
CA LEU A 80 -9.60 -0.81 8.87
C LEU A 80 -9.68 -1.84 10.01
N LYS A 81 -9.62 -3.13 9.63
CA LYS A 81 -9.67 -4.27 10.57
C LYS A 81 -8.31 -4.63 11.14
#